data_AF-A0AA97CLX9-F1
#
_entry.id   AF-A0AA97CLX9-F1
#
_cell.length_a   1.000
_cell.length_b   1.000
_cell.length_c   1.000
_cell.angle_alpha   90.00
_cell.angle_beta   90.00
_cell.angle_gamma   90.00
#
_symmetry.space_group_name_H-M   'P 1'
#
loop_
_entity.id
_entity.type
_entity.pdbx_description
1 polymer ?
#
loop_
_entity_poly.entity_id
_entity_poly.type
_entity_poly.pdbx_seq_one_letter_code
_entity_poly.pdbx_strand_id
1 'polypeptide(L)'
;MNKNIKYTTHCLTALVCFFSAQSIGYDAVFNISGRVSSNTCSIQSSRTQDIDLGVHVIGSSGFGSGVNTKSKAVRWQLDFDCNEGTVIYLYLRGNNYSGSETTLRLASSSDSAKGVGIRTSYSNDYTSWNLMRLGGKTSVSPSYVNGKTIIYFESSYIQMDKAITPGTANASMDIEVTYQ
;
A
#
# COMPACT_ATOMS: atom_id res chain seq x y z
N MET A 1 -87.66 -3.08 77.80
CA MET A 1 -86.62 -2.07 77.48
C MET A 1 -85.70 -2.67 76.43
N ASN A 2 -85.86 -2.29 75.15
CA ASN A 2 -85.04 -2.83 74.06
C ASN A 2 -84.66 -1.65 73.15
N LYS A 3 -83.37 -1.30 73.11
CA LYS A 3 -82.85 -0.10 72.41
C LYS A 3 -82.48 -0.46 70.97
N ASN A 4 -83.07 0.28 70.05
CA ASN A 4 -82.75 0.30 68.63
C ASN A 4 -81.31 0.79 68.38
N ILE A 5 -80.52 0.05 67.61
CA ILE A 5 -79.28 0.54 66.99
C ILE A 5 -79.43 0.33 65.48
N LYS A 6 -79.52 1.45 64.76
CA LYS A 6 -79.50 1.52 63.30
C LYS A 6 -78.04 1.57 62.86
N TYR A 7 -77.60 0.60 62.04
CA TYR A 7 -76.32 0.64 61.35
C TYR A 7 -76.51 1.31 59.99
N THR A 8 -75.92 2.50 59.82
CA THR A 8 -75.96 3.28 58.59
C THR A 8 -74.80 2.88 57.69
N THR A 9 -75.17 2.50 56.47
CA THR A 9 -74.38 2.00 55.35
C THR A 9 -73.56 3.09 54.65
N HIS A 10 -72.30 2.74 54.34
CA HIS A 10 -71.34 3.20 53.29
C HIS A 10 -71.54 4.55 52.56
N CYS A 11 -70.46 5.33 52.40
CA CYS A 11 -69.57 5.21 51.22
C CYS A 11 -68.41 6.21 51.28
N LEU A 12 -67.19 5.69 51.17
CA LEU A 12 -65.93 6.41 51.04
C LEU A 12 -65.70 6.65 49.54
N THR A 13 -65.60 7.89 49.07
CA THR A 13 -65.15 8.19 47.70
C THR A 13 -63.93 9.08 47.74
N ALA A 14 -62.75 8.45 47.77
CA ALA A 14 -61.51 9.06 47.35
C ALA A 14 -61.52 9.11 45.81
N LEU A 15 -61.64 10.30 45.23
CA LEU A 15 -61.51 10.52 43.79
C LEU A 15 -60.01 10.44 43.43
N VAL A 16 -59.50 9.22 43.26
CA VAL A 16 -58.17 9.01 42.68
C VAL A 16 -58.28 9.26 41.19
N CYS A 17 -57.79 10.41 40.74
CA CYS A 17 -57.59 10.69 39.32
C CYS A 17 -56.59 9.68 38.74
N PHE A 18 -57.09 8.61 38.12
CA PHE A 18 -56.32 7.79 37.20
C PHE A 18 -56.03 8.64 35.95
N PHE A 19 -54.99 9.47 35.99
CA PHE A 19 -54.34 9.92 34.76
C PHE A 19 -53.61 8.71 34.18
N SER A 20 -54.25 7.99 33.28
CA SER A 20 -53.58 7.04 32.40
C SER A 20 -52.63 7.84 31.51
N ALA A 21 -51.36 7.95 31.92
CA ALA A 21 -50.31 8.39 31.04
C ALA A 21 -50.26 7.41 29.86
N GLN A 22 -50.72 7.83 28.69
CA GLN A 22 -50.56 7.04 27.48
C GLN A 22 -49.06 7.03 27.16
N SER A 23 -48.44 5.87 27.28
CA SER A 23 -47.10 5.64 26.75
C SER A 23 -47.20 5.67 25.22
N ILE A 24 -46.72 6.74 24.60
CA ILE A 24 -46.61 6.84 23.16
C ILE A 24 -45.20 6.37 22.81
N GLY A 25 -45.09 5.11 22.41
CA GLY A 25 -43.89 4.57 21.77
C GLY A 25 -43.97 4.79 20.26
N TYR A 26 -42.85 5.12 19.63
CA TYR A 26 -42.72 5.13 18.18
C TYR A 26 -41.81 3.96 17.77
N ASP A 27 -42.28 3.15 16.84
CA ASP A 27 -41.46 2.11 16.23
C ASP A 27 -40.63 2.72 15.10
N ALA A 28 -39.31 2.59 15.20
CA ALA A 28 -38.38 2.97 14.14
C ALA A 28 -37.86 1.72 13.45
N VAL A 29 -38.13 1.61 12.15
CA VAL A 29 -37.61 0.53 11.30
C VAL A 29 -36.37 1.04 10.59
N PHE A 30 -35.21 0.46 10.91
CA PHE A 30 -33.95 0.76 10.25
C PHE A 30 -33.63 -0.31 9.21
N ASN A 31 -33.59 0.08 7.94
CA ASN A 31 -33.08 -0.77 6.89
C ASN A 31 -31.55 -0.71 6.89
N ILE A 32 -30.94 -1.70 7.52
CA ILE A 32 -29.48 -1.84 7.54
C ILE A 32 -29.10 -2.82 6.43
N SER A 33 -28.27 -2.36 5.49
CA SER A 33 -27.72 -3.19 4.42
C SER A 33 -26.20 -3.13 4.45
N GLY A 34 -25.56 -4.20 4.01
CA GLY A 34 -24.11 -4.31 3.96
C GLY A 34 -23.69 -5.49 3.08
N ARG A 35 -22.42 -5.47 2.66
CA ARG A 35 -21.79 -6.55 1.91
C ARG A 35 -20.54 -6.99 2.66
N VAL A 36 -20.38 -8.30 2.86
CA VAL A 36 -19.15 -8.91 3.36
C VAL A 36 -18.49 -9.62 2.19
N SER A 37 -17.27 -9.24 1.85
CA SER A 37 -16.46 -9.91 0.83
C SER A 37 -15.05 -10.19 1.37
N SER A 38 -14.43 -11.26 0.90
CA SER A 38 -13.02 -11.55 1.17
C SER A 38 -12.11 -10.58 0.39
N ASN A 39 -11.06 -10.07 1.04
CA ASN A 39 -9.98 -9.38 0.33
C ASN A 39 -9.29 -10.35 -0.63
N THR A 40 -9.43 -10.09 -1.93
CA THR A 40 -8.66 -10.77 -2.98
C THR A 40 -7.74 -9.74 -3.60
N CYS A 41 -6.45 -10.07 -3.71
CA CYS A 41 -5.45 -9.22 -4.34
C CYS A 41 -4.47 -10.11 -5.10
N SER A 42 -4.25 -9.81 -6.38
CA SER A 42 -3.43 -10.66 -7.25
C SER A 42 -2.69 -9.85 -8.30
N ILE A 43 -1.46 -10.27 -8.62
CA ILE A 43 -0.66 -9.68 -9.70
C ILE A 43 -1.26 -10.12 -11.05
N GLN A 44 -1.53 -9.13 -11.90
CA GLN A 44 -2.10 -9.30 -13.24
C GLN A 44 -1.06 -9.13 -14.36
N SER A 45 0.00 -8.36 -14.11
CA SER A 45 1.12 -8.22 -15.04
C SER A 45 2.04 -9.44 -15.03
N SER A 46 2.98 -9.50 -15.98
CA SER A 46 4.02 -10.54 -15.94
C SER A 46 4.83 -10.46 -14.64
N ARG A 47 5.05 -11.62 -14.01
CA ARG A 47 5.86 -11.77 -12.80
C ARG A 47 7.37 -11.78 -13.09
N THR A 48 7.74 -12.03 -14.34
CA THR A 48 9.11 -11.94 -14.84
C THR A 48 9.14 -10.85 -15.89
N GLN A 49 9.93 -9.81 -15.65
CA GLN A 49 10.06 -8.66 -16.54
C GLN A 49 11.53 -8.40 -16.82
N ASP A 50 11.88 -8.35 -18.10
CA ASP A 50 13.21 -7.94 -18.54
C ASP A 50 13.20 -6.42 -18.75
N ILE A 51 13.81 -5.70 -17.81
CA ILE A 51 13.87 -4.24 -17.84
C ILE A 51 15.17 -3.80 -18.53
N ASP A 52 15.07 -3.37 -19.78
CA ASP A 52 16.20 -2.84 -20.53
C ASP A 52 16.53 -1.40 -20.09
N LEU A 53 17.62 -1.24 -19.32
CA LEU A 53 18.13 0.07 -18.91
C LEU A 53 18.85 0.83 -20.04
N GLY A 54 19.06 0.19 -21.19
CA GLY A 54 19.69 0.74 -22.37
C GLY A 54 21.22 0.80 -22.30
N VAL A 55 21.81 1.19 -23.42
CA VAL A 55 23.26 1.37 -23.57
C VAL A 55 23.62 2.82 -23.23
N HIS A 56 24.63 3.00 -22.37
CA HIS A 56 25.11 4.32 -21.94
C HIS A 56 26.58 4.48 -22.26
N VAL A 57 26.92 5.51 -23.03
CA VAL A 57 28.30 5.93 -23.27
C VAL A 57 28.71 6.88 -22.16
N ILE A 58 29.75 6.53 -21.41
CA ILE A 58 30.25 7.31 -20.28
C ILE A 58 31.48 8.13 -20.68
N GLY A 59 31.59 9.34 -20.10
CA GLY A 59 32.78 10.16 -20.20
C GLY A 59 33.80 9.83 -19.09
N SER A 60 34.88 10.61 -19.01
CA SER A 60 35.90 10.49 -17.95
C SER A 60 35.33 10.67 -16.53
N SER A 61 34.20 11.36 -16.41
CA SER A 61 33.48 11.60 -15.16
C SER A 61 32.25 10.68 -14.97
N GLY A 62 32.13 9.63 -15.77
CA GLY A 62 31.05 8.64 -15.71
C GLY A 62 29.73 9.14 -16.31
N PHE A 63 28.64 9.11 -15.54
CA PHE A 63 27.31 9.59 -15.99
C PHE A 63 27.15 11.12 -15.92
N GLY A 64 28.20 11.86 -15.52
CA GLY A 64 28.13 13.32 -15.41
C GLY A 64 29.13 13.86 -14.40
N SER A 65 28.65 14.36 -13.26
CA SER A 65 29.43 15.01 -12.20
C SER A 65 29.93 14.10 -11.07
N GLY A 66 30.14 12.80 -11.33
CA GLY A 66 30.76 11.86 -10.38
C GLY A 66 29.77 11.00 -9.56
N VAL A 67 30.20 10.57 -8.37
CA VAL A 67 29.44 9.65 -7.50
C VAL A 67 28.02 10.17 -7.23
N ASN A 68 27.04 9.27 -7.24
CA ASN A 68 25.60 9.51 -7.15
C ASN A 68 24.96 10.18 -8.39
N THR A 69 25.68 10.35 -9.49
CA THR A 69 25.03 10.66 -10.78
C THR A 69 24.38 9.41 -11.38
N LYS A 70 23.27 9.62 -12.09
CA LYS A 70 22.43 8.55 -12.61
C LYS A 70 22.28 8.62 -14.13
N SER A 71 22.07 7.46 -14.73
CA SER A 71 21.61 7.37 -16.12
C SER A 71 20.19 7.90 -16.27
N LYS A 72 19.71 7.96 -17.52
CA LYS A 72 18.26 8.08 -17.77
C LYS A 72 17.53 6.93 -17.06
N ALA A 73 16.42 7.26 -16.41
CA ALA A 73 15.57 6.29 -15.75
C ALA A 73 14.66 5.58 -16.76
N VAL A 74 14.45 4.29 -16.54
CA VAL A 74 13.51 3.45 -17.30
C VAL A 74 12.36 3.08 -16.37
N ARG A 75 11.14 3.31 -16.85
CA ARG A 75 9.91 3.11 -16.07
C ARG A 75 9.25 1.80 -16.44
N TRP A 76 8.70 1.14 -15.44
CA TRP A 76 7.98 -0.14 -15.55
C TRP A 76 6.93 -0.22 -14.44
N GLN A 77 6.06 -1.23 -14.45
CA GLN A 77 4.94 -1.29 -13.52
C GLN A 77 4.55 -2.72 -13.12
N LEU A 78 3.87 -2.82 -11.99
CA LEU A 78 3.11 -4.00 -11.60
C LEU A 78 1.63 -3.63 -11.52
N ASP A 79 0.83 -4.47 -12.16
CA ASP A 79 -0.62 -4.33 -12.18
C ASP A 79 -1.23 -5.32 -11.20
N PHE A 80 -2.19 -4.85 -10.41
CA PHE A 80 -2.89 -5.64 -9.43
C PHE A 80 -4.40 -5.52 -9.62
N ASP A 81 -5.08 -6.63 -9.39
CA ASP A 81 -6.52 -6.67 -9.18
C ASP A 81 -6.76 -6.89 -7.69
N CYS A 82 -7.15 -5.82 -6.99
CA CYS A 82 -7.35 -5.81 -5.55
C CYS A 82 -8.60 -5.03 -5.20
N ASN A 83 -9.27 -5.45 -4.12
CA ASN A 83 -10.37 -4.68 -3.55
C ASN A 83 -9.88 -3.30 -3.10
N GLU A 84 -10.77 -2.31 -3.19
CA GLU A 84 -10.52 -0.96 -2.68
C GLU A 84 -10.07 -1.01 -1.20
N GLY A 85 -9.04 -0.23 -0.87
CA GLY A 85 -8.48 -0.17 0.48
C GLY A 85 -7.45 -1.26 0.82
N THR A 86 -7.17 -2.21 -0.08
CA THR A 86 -6.10 -3.21 0.13
C THR A 86 -4.75 -2.52 0.25
N VAL A 87 -3.99 -2.82 1.31
CA VAL A 87 -2.62 -2.31 1.49
C VAL A 87 -1.64 -3.31 0.89
N ILE A 88 -0.80 -2.85 -0.04
CA ILE A 88 0.23 -3.67 -0.65
C ILE A 88 1.57 -3.38 0.04
N TYR A 89 2.31 -4.44 0.33
CA TYR A 89 3.67 -4.34 0.85
C TYR A 89 4.65 -4.98 -0.13
N LEU A 90 5.68 -4.21 -0.47
CA LEU A 90 6.77 -4.63 -1.34
C LEU A 90 8.04 -4.87 -0.52
N TYR A 91 8.70 -5.98 -0.79
CA TYR A 91 9.99 -6.34 -0.21
C TYR A 91 10.98 -6.55 -1.35
N LEU A 92 11.84 -5.55 -1.54
CA LEU A 92 12.87 -5.58 -2.57
C LEU A 92 14.03 -6.45 -2.11
N ARG A 93 14.35 -7.52 -2.83
CA ARG A 93 15.43 -8.44 -2.50
C ARG A 93 16.46 -8.47 -3.62
N GLY A 94 17.72 -8.56 -3.25
CA GLY A 94 18.82 -8.60 -4.21
C GLY A 94 20.16 -8.45 -3.51
N ASN A 95 21.22 -8.56 -4.30
CA ASN A 95 22.57 -8.39 -3.81
C ASN A 95 22.93 -6.91 -3.72
N ASN A 96 23.28 -6.44 -2.54
CA ASN A 96 23.64 -5.04 -2.32
C ASN A 96 25.03 -4.72 -2.89
N TYR A 97 25.19 -3.52 -3.44
CA TYR A 97 26.51 -2.91 -3.63
C TYR A 97 27.12 -2.64 -2.25
N SER A 98 28.43 -2.89 -2.08
CA SER A 98 29.09 -2.77 -0.78
C SER A 98 28.86 -1.38 -0.16
N GLY A 99 28.42 -1.33 1.09
CA GLY A 99 28.13 -0.08 1.81
C GLY A 99 26.86 0.66 1.36
N SER A 100 26.00 0.05 0.54
CA SER A 100 24.72 0.65 0.13
C SER A 100 23.54 -0.29 0.35
N GLU A 101 22.48 0.20 0.97
CA GLU A 101 21.22 -0.55 1.15
C GLU A 101 20.17 -0.21 0.08
N THR A 102 20.49 0.67 -0.87
CA THR A 102 19.54 1.14 -1.89
C THR A 102 20.02 0.81 -3.31
N THR A 103 21.25 0.33 -3.44
CA THR A 103 21.90 0.10 -4.72
C THR A 103 22.16 -1.38 -4.91
N LEU A 104 21.58 -1.95 -5.95
CA LEU A 104 21.77 -3.32 -6.38
C LEU A 104 23.14 -3.46 -7.07
N ARG A 105 23.87 -4.50 -6.70
CA ARG A 105 25.13 -4.90 -7.30
C ARG A 105 24.89 -5.58 -8.64
N LEU A 106 25.74 -5.26 -9.61
CA LEU A 106 25.74 -5.94 -10.90
C LEU A 106 26.13 -7.42 -10.75
N ALA A 107 25.61 -8.25 -11.64
CA ALA A 107 25.97 -9.66 -11.75
C ALA A 107 27.46 -9.80 -12.06
N SER A 108 28.15 -10.64 -11.31
CA SER A 108 29.60 -10.82 -11.46
C SER A 108 29.91 -11.62 -12.73
N SER A 109 30.64 -11.00 -13.65
CA SER A 109 31.20 -11.62 -14.85
C SER A 109 32.52 -10.95 -15.22
N SER A 110 33.31 -11.58 -16.11
CA SER A 110 34.60 -11.02 -16.57
C SER A 110 34.45 -9.68 -17.30
N ASP A 111 33.30 -9.47 -17.94
CA ASP A 111 32.95 -8.25 -18.65
C ASP A 111 32.05 -7.32 -17.82
N SER A 112 31.83 -7.58 -16.53
CA SER A 112 30.96 -6.72 -15.72
C SER A 112 31.55 -5.32 -15.58
N ALA A 113 30.70 -4.30 -15.80
CA ALA A 113 31.03 -2.92 -15.47
C ALA A 113 31.38 -2.79 -13.97
N LYS A 114 32.22 -1.80 -13.64
CA LYS A 114 32.66 -1.51 -12.26
C LYS A 114 32.36 -0.07 -11.88
N GLY A 115 32.11 0.17 -10.59
CA GLY A 115 31.78 1.50 -10.08
C GLY A 115 30.36 1.95 -10.36
N VAL A 116 29.48 1.03 -10.74
CA VAL A 116 28.07 1.27 -11.05
C VAL A 116 27.20 0.23 -10.34
N GLY A 117 26.01 0.65 -9.93
CA GLY A 117 24.94 -0.25 -9.52
C GLY A 117 23.59 0.23 -10.06
N ILE A 118 22.51 -0.43 -9.66
CA ILE A 118 21.15 -0.09 -10.08
C ILE A 118 20.35 0.38 -8.87
N ARG A 119 19.62 1.49 -9.01
CA ARG A 119 18.63 1.94 -8.02
C ARG A 119 17.24 1.81 -8.59
N THR A 120 16.31 1.42 -7.74
CA THR A 120 14.88 1.34 -8.07
C THR A 120 14.10 2.24 -7.13
N SER A 121 13.23 3.06 -7.69
CA SER A 121 12.26 3.87 -6.96
C SER A 121 10.85 3.44 -7.34
N TYR A 122 9.89 3.67 -6.46
CA TYR A 122 8.48 3.43 -6.72
C TYR A 122 7.67 4.73 -6.68
N SER A 123 6.52 4.72 -7.31
CA SER A 123 5.55 5.81 -7.27
C SER A 123 4.12 5.25 -7.24
N ASN A 124 3.29 5.85 -6.39
CA ASN A 124 1.87 5.50 -6.29
C ASN A 124 1.02 6.19 -7.37
N ASP A 125 1.50 7.32 -7.89
CA ASP A 125 0.74 8.27 -8.72
C ASP A 125 1.48 8.71 -10.00
N TYR A 126 2.66 8.13 -10.25
CA TYR A 126 3.55 8.45 -11.36
C TYR A 126 4.21 9.85 -11.30
N THR A 127 3.99 10.61 -10.23
CA THR A 127 4.56 11.96 -10.07
C THR A 127 5.68 11.99 -9.03
N SER A 128 5.49 11.30 -7.90
CA SER A 128 6.41 11.33 -6.78
C SER A 128 7.14 9.99 -6.63
N TRP A 129 8.46 10.03 -6.75
CA TRP A 129 9.33 8.84 -6.76
C TRP A 129 10.06 8.68 -5.44
N ASN A 130 9.91 7.51 -4.83
CA ASN A 130 10.49 7.16 -3.54
C ASN A 130 11.49 6.02 -3.71
N LEU A 131 12.74 6.26 -3.29
CA LEU A 131 13.81 5.27 -3.40
C LEU A 131 13.51 4.04 -2.53
N MET A 132 13.62 2.86 -3.13
CA MET A 132 13.43 1.60 -2.41
C MET A 132 14.72 1.17 -1.71
N ARG A 133 14.57 0.52 -0.55
CA ARG A 133 15.66 -0.13 0.18
C ARG A 133 15.64 -1.63 -0.08
N LEU A 134 16.80 -2.18 -0.40
CA LEU A 134 17.03 -3.62 -0.49
C LEU A 134 16.95 -4.24 0.92
N GLY A 135 16.18 -5.31 1.04
CA GLY A 135 15.82 -5.94 2.32
C GLY A 135 14.76 -5.19 3.12
N GLY A 136 14.30 -4.02 2.65
CA GLY A 136 13.31 -3.20 3.34
C GLY A 136 11.86 -3.53 2.97
N LYS A 137 10.97 -3.48 3.96
CA LYS A 137 9.51 -3.49 3.74
C LYS A 137 9.05 -2.09 3.34
N THR A 138 8.37 -1.98 2.22
CA THR A 138 7.76 -0.73 1.74
C THR A 138 6.25 -0.90 1.68
N SER A 139 5.50 -0.05 2.39
CA SER A 139 4.04 0.04 2.23
C SER A 139 3.74 0.95 1.05
N VAL A 140 2.86 0.50 0.16
CA VAL A 140 2.44 1.29 -1.00
C VAL A 140 0.91 1.35 -1.04
N SER A 141 0.41 2.51 -1.48
CA SER A 141 -1.01 2.82 -1.59
C SER A 141 -1.26 3.23 -3.04
N PRO A 142 -1.36 2.26 -3.96
CA PRO A 142 -1.29 2.52 -5.38
C PRO A 142 -2.57 3.21 -5.86
N SER A 143 -2.45 4.04 -6.89
CA SER A 143 -3.63 4.66 -7.50
C SER A 143 -4.56 3.59 -8.09
N TYR A 144 -5.85 3.75 -7.87
CA TYR A 144 -6.88 2.96 -8.52
C TYR A 144 -7.28 3.66 -9.82
N VAL A 145 -6.85 3.12 -10.96
CA VAL A 145 -7.09 3.71 -12.29
C VAL A 145 -7.80 2.67 -13.14
N ASN A 146 -8.99 3.01 -13.67
CA ASN A 146 -9.76 2.15 -14.58
C ASN A 146 -10.00 0.71 -14.06
N GLY A 147 -10.27 0.55 -12.77
CA GLY A 147 -10.51 -0.77 -12.19
C GLY A 147 -9.25 -1.57 -11.86
N LYS A 148 -8.06 -0.95 -11.96
CA LYS A 148 -6.77 -1.59 -11.70
C LYS A 148 -5.98 -0.81 -10.66
N THR A 149 -5.34 -1.54 -9.78
CA THR A 149 -4.41 -1.01 -8.80
C THR A 149 -3.01 -1.11 -9.41
N ILE A 150 -2.35 0.03 -9.67
CA ILE A 150 -1.07 0.05 -10.40
C ILE A 150 0.02 0.66 -9.52
N ILE A 151 1.15 -0.04 -9.39
CA ILE A 151 2.37 0.51 -8.80
C ILE A 151 3.39 0.75 -9.91
N TYR A 152 3.87 1.99 -9.99
CA TYR A 152 4.89 2.37 -10.94
C TYR A 152 6.27 2.27 -10.32
N PHE A 153 7.24 1.90 -11.12
CA PHE A 153 8.64 1.81 -10.76
C PHE A 153 9.49 2.55 -11.79
N GLU A 154 10.63 3.04 -11.34
CA GLU A 154 11.69 3.49 -12.21
C GLU A 154 13.03 2.95 -11.73
N SER A 155 13.84 2.52 -12.69
CA SER A 155 15.18 2.02 -12.43
C SER A 155 16.20 2.80 -13.25
N SER A 156 17.37 3.04 -12.67
CA SER A 156 18.47 3.74 -13.33
C SER A 156 19.80 3.20 -12.82
N TYR A 157 20.82 3.25 -13.67
CA TYR A 157 22.19 3.09 -13.20
C TYR A 157 22.58 4.26 -12.31
N ILE A 158 23.33 3.97 -11.25
CA ILE A 158 23.92 4.95 -10.35
C ILE A 158 25.43 4.76 -10.31
N GLN A 159 26.18 5.85 -10.43
CA GLN A 159 27.62 5.84 -10.25
C GLN A 159 27.96 5.74 -8.77
N MET A 160 28.67 4.69 -8.39
CA MET A 160 29.09 4.41 -7.02
C MET A 160 30.53 4.83 -6.76
N ASP A 161 31.38 4.77 -7.79
CA ASP A 161 32.80 5.12 -7.68
C ASP A 161 33.15 6.34 -8.55
N LYS A 162 34.29 6.99 -8.26
CA LYS A 162 34.74 8.18 -9.03
C LYS A 162 35.00 7.85 -10.50
N ALA A 163 35.50 6.64 -10.78
CA ALA A 163 35.76 6.15 -12.11
C ALA A 163 34.90 4.91 -12.37
N ILE A 164 34.30 4.85 -13.55
CA ILE A 164 33.53 3.69 -14.01
C ILE A 164 34.39 2.92 -15.02
N THR A 165 34.44 1.60 -14.89
CA THR A 165 34.98 0.74 -15.95
C THR A 165 33.82 0.24 -16.82
N PRO A 166 33.85 0.47 -18.15
CA PRO A 166 32.83 -0.05 -19.06
C PRO A 166 32.72 -1.58 -19.00
N GLY A 167 31.53 -2.08 -19.33
CA GLY A 167 31.23 -3.51 -19.37
C GLY A 167 29.72 -3.77 -19.35
N THR A 168 29.34 -5.04 -19.36
CA THR A 168 27.98 -5.50 -19.14
C THR A 168 27.47 -5.10 -17.75
N ALA A 169 26.25 -4.56 -17.67
CA ALA A 169 25.69 -4.01 -16.43
C ALA A 169 24.32 -4.61 -16.09
N ASN A 170 24.27 -5.94 -16.03
CA ASN A 170 23.05 -6.70 -15.70
C ASN A 170 22.94 -6.94 -14.20
N ALA A 171 21.73 -7.10 -13.68
CA ALA A 171 21.48 -7.56 -12.32
C ALA A 171 20.14 -8.30 -12.23
N SER A 172 19.93 -9.04 -11.14
CA SER A 172 18.65 -9.67 -10.82
C SER A 172 18.17 -9.18 -9.46
N MET A 173 16.87 -9.00 -9.34
CA MET A 173 16.20 -8.48 -8.15
C MET A 173 14.84 -9.14 -8.06
N ASP A 174 14.44 -9.53 -6.85
CA ASP A 174 13.12 -10.07 -6.58
C ASP A 174 12.29 -9.03 -5.84
N ILE A 175 10.98 -9.02 -6.12
CA ILE A 175 10.01 -8.26 -5.34
C ILE A 175 9.05 -9.25 -4.75
N GLU A 176 9.19 -9.46 -3.44
CA GLU A 176 8.17 -10.16 -2.69
C GLU A 176 7.02 -9.19 -2.42
N VAL A 177 5.81 -9.63 -2.75
CA VAL A 177 4.59 -8.85 -2.54
C VAL A 177 3.73 -9.56 -1.51
N THR A 178 3.28 -8.80 -0.52
CA THR A 178 2.30 -9.25 0.49
C THR A 178 1.17 -8.25 0.60
N TYR A 179 0.01 -8.70 1.06
CA TYR A 179 -1.23 -7.92 1.09
C TYR A 179 -1.86 -8.00 2.48
N GLN A 180 -2.48 -6.91 2.94
CA GLN A 180 -3.29 -6.84 4.15
C GLN A 180 -4.62 -6.15 3.86
#